data_AF-A0A8R7K2Z2-F1
#
_entry.id   AF-A0A8R7K2Z2-F1
#
_cell.length_a   1.000
_cell.length_b   1.000
_cell.length_c   1.000
_cell.angle_alpha   90.00
_cell.angle_beta   90.00
_cell.angle_gamma   90.00
#
_symmetry.space_group_name_H-M   'P 1'
#
loop_
_entity.id
_entity.type
_entity.pdbx_description
1 polymer ?
#
loop_
_entity_poly.entity_id
_entity_poly.type
_entity_poly.pdbx_seq_one_letter_code
_entity_poly.pdbx_strand_id
1 'polypeptide(L)'
;MAGRRAMRTGGTGMRGLAAAARSSPALPFLLAAASAAALVGGAYFWVVVASFRLPDSQALGCRPDGEGSWAIGVFYGSSPFHLRPIELEGRSSANGSAWPVANPVLTCASATDAGYPSNFVADPFLYLQGDTLFLFFETKTTTSMHGDIGVARSFDQGATWEFLGIALDEAWHLSYPFVFKYENEIYMMPEGNKKKELRLYRATKFPLEWTLEKVLINKPLIDASLVQYEDNWWLFASDFTRYGTEKNAELEIWYSSSPLGPWKEHRQNPIYKADKSLGARNGGRLFMFEGSLYRPGQDCSGTYGRKVKLYKVEKLSKEEYKEVPVELGIEEPKKGRNAWNGMRYHHLDAQQLDSGRWIAVMDGDRVPSGDSTRRSISGYLGFLLAIVLVTFVGFVKGAINCYIPPSFWAAPARRNELSRIVPVYRFNQKVRRYSTSLGRYITATKARLNEKTWSNKLFFCVIALLGTMNVCIAVHFLLGGNGTEEAYTHQDASRSGR
;
A
#
# COMPACT_ATOMS: atom_id res chain seq x y z
N MET A 1 -3.65 95.65 47.59
CA MET A 1 -3.24 94.64 48.58
C MET A 1 -3.90 93.31 48.25
N ALA A 2 -3.06 92.29 48.05
CA ALA A 2 -3.26 90.84 48.20
C ALA A 2 -4.56 90.14 47.72
N GLY A 3 -4.41 89.36 46.64
CA GLY A 3 -4.56 87.90 46.74
C GLY A 3 -5.87 87.26 46.27
N ARG A 4 -5.94 86.82 45.01
CA ARG A 4 -6.80 85.69 44.59
C ARG A 4 -6.08 84.76 43.61
N ARG A 5 -6.11 83.47 43.97
CA ARG A 5 -5.59 82.29 43.28
C ARG A 5 -6.08 82.17 41.83
N ALA A 6 -5.16 81.92 40.91
CA ALA A 6 -5.45 81.38 39.58
C ALA A 6 -5.52 79.85 39.67
N MET A 7 -6.66 79.26 39.31
CA MET A 7 -6.84 77.82 39.18
C MET A 7 -6.53 77.43 37.73
N ARG A 8 -5.36 76.81 37.52
CA ARG A 8 -4.92 76.29 36.21
C ARG A 8 -5.59 74.94 35.95
N THR A 9 -6.35 74.85 34.87
CA THR A 9 -6.88 73.62 34.28
C THR A 9 -5.74 72.78 33.69
N GLY A 10 -5.39 71.67 34.32
CA GLY A 10 -4.42 70.70 33.81
C GLY A 10 -5.14 69.51 33.16
N GLY A 11 -5.05 69.40 31.84
CA GLY A 11 -5.56 68.26 31.08
C GLY A 11 -4.73 67.00 31.36
N THR A 12 -5.39 65.98 31.88
CA THR A 12 -4.89 64.60 31.97
C THR A 12 -5.76 63.69 31.11
N GLY A 13 -5.73 63.93 29.80
CA GLY A 13 -6.26 63.00 28.79
C GLY A 13 -5.14 62.73 27.79
N MET A 14 -4.92 61.46 27.44
CA MET A 14 -3.98 60.97 26.41
C MET A 14 -2.54 60.62 26.84
N ARG A 15 -2.34 59.90 27.96
CA ARG A 15 -1.13 59.05 28.13
C ARG A 15 -1.38 57.60 28.55
N GLY A 16 -2.63 57.14 28.55
CA GLY A 16 -3.00 55.80 29.07
C GLY A 16 -3.30 54.72 28.03
N LEU A 17 -3.34 55.02 26.72
CA LEU A 17 -3.86 54.10 25.70
C LEU A 17 -2.85 53.61 24.66
N ALA A 18 -1.58 54.00 24.76
CA ALA A 18 -0.52 53.59 23.82
C ALA A 18 0.38 52.44 24.31
N ALA A 19 0.06 51.79 25.44
CA ALA A 19 0.89 50.74 26.05
C ALA A 19 0.38 49.30 25.84
N ALA A 20 -0.59 49.07 24.96
CA ALA A 20 -1.20 47.76 24.74
C ALA A 20 -1.23 47.36 23.25
N ALA A 21 -0.08 47.45 22.58
CA ALA A 21 0.17 46.72 21.33
C ALA A 21 1.65 46.35 21.24
N ARG A 22 2.22 45.75 22.31
CA ARG A 22 3.45 44.97 22.11
C ARG A 22 3.04 43.75 21.29
N SER A 23 3.46 43.70 20.03
CA SER A 23 3.34 42.52 19.18
C SER A 23 3.78 41.30 19.98
N SER A 24 2.89 40.32 20.15
CA SER A 24 3.22 39.08 20.86
C SER A 24 4.50 38.49 20.26
N PRO A 25 5.53 38.15 21.06
CA PRO A 25 6.76 37.55 20.55
C PRO A 25 6.53 36.16 19.92
N ALA A 26 5.31 35.62 20.03
CA ALA A 26 4.91 34.34 19.46
C ALA A 26 4.98 34.35 17.93
N LEU A 27 4.45 35.39 17.27
CA LEU A 27 4.41 35.46 15.81
C LEU A 27 5.84 35.48 15.20
N PRO A 28 6.76 36.37 15.59
CA PRO A 28 8.11 36.35 15.04
C PRO A 28 8.88 35.08 15.40
N PHE A 29 8.65 34.50 16.59
CA PHE A 29 9.26 33.22 16.97
C PHE A 29 8.79 32.07 16.07
N LEU A 30 7.48 31.94 15.85
CA LEU A 30 6.91 30.90 15.01
C LEU A 30 7.33 31.06 13.55
N LEU A 31 7.38 32.30 13.04
CA LEU A 31 7.90 32.57 11.70
C LEU A 31 9.37 32.18 11.57
N ALA A 32 10.22 32.55 12.54
CA ALA A 32 11.63 32.17 12.52
C ALA A 32 11.82 30.64 12.59
N ALA A 33 11.04 29.96 13.43
CA ALA A 33 11.07 28.51 13.54
C ALA A 33 10.57 27.83 12.24
N ALA A 34 9.52 28.35 11.61
CA ALA A 34 9.02 27.87 10.33
C ALA A 34 10.05 28.05 9.21
N SER A 35 10.71 29.21 9.13
CA SER A 35 11.78 29.46 8.16
C SER A 35 12.98 28.52 8.38
N ALA A 36 13.39 28.29 9.63
CA ALA A 36 14.45 27.34 9.94
C ALA A 36 14.07 25.91 9.54
N ALA A 37 12.84 25.48 9.85
CA ALA A 37 12.32 24.18 9.43
C ALA A 37 12.24 24.04 7.91
N ALA A 38 11.82 25.10 7.19
CA ALA A 38 11.77 25.12 5.73
C ALA A 38 13.17 25.00 5.11
N LEU A 39 14.18 25.67 5.67
CA LEU A 39 15.57 25.55 5.22
C LEU A 39 16.12 24.13 5.43
N VAL A 40 15.90 23.57 6.63
CA VAL A 40 16.31 22.19 6.96
C VAL A 40 15.61 21.19 6.04
N GLY A 41 14.29 21.31 5.91
CA GLY A 41 13.48 20.43 5.07
C GLY A 41 13.84 20.54 3.59
N GLY A 42 14.06 21.75 3.08
CA GLY A 42 14.48 21.99 1.71
C GLY A 42 15.89 21.44 1.41
N ALA A 43 16.84 21.63 2.34
CA ALA A 43 18.17 21.05 2.22
C ALA A 43 18.13 19.52 2.24
N TYR A 44 17.38 18.92 3.17
CA TYR A 44 17.20 17.47 3.23
C TYR A 44 16.54 16.93 1.96
N PHE A 45 15.48 17.61 1.48
CA PHE A 45 14.83 17.24 0.23
C PHE A 45 15.83 17.24 -0.93
N TRP A 46 16.61 18.31 -1.10
CA TRP A 46 17.54 18.41 -2.21
C TRP A 46 18.68 17.38 -2.16
N VAL A 47 19.19 17.08 -0.97
CA VAL A 47 20.31 16.13 -0.79
C VAL A 47 19.87 14.67 -0.85
N VAL A 48 18.69 14.35 -0.28
CA VAL A 48 18.26 12.96 -0.05
C VAL A 48 17.07 12.57 -0.91
N VAL A 49 16.08 13.46 -1.08
CA VAL A 49 14.83 13.10 -1.77
C VAL A 49 14.91 13.36 -3.28
N ALA A 50 15.45 14.50 -3.70
CA ALA A 50 15.53 14.90 -5.10
C ALA A 50 16.50 14.04 -5.93
N SER A 51 17.39 13.29 -5.26
CA SER A 51 18.19 12.23 -5.89
C SER A 51 17.34 11.05 -6.38
N PHE A 52 16.12 10.88 -5.88
CA PHE A 52 15.14 9.95 -6.41
C PHE A 52 14.35 10.64 -7.53
N ARG A 53 14.08 9.93 -8.63
CA ARG A 53 13.15 10.45 -9.67
C ARG A 53 11.79 10.62 -9.02
N LEU A 54 11.32 11.86 -8.86
CA LEU A 54 9.96 12.09 -8.39
C LEU A 54 8.99 11.55 -9.46
N PRO A 55 7.89 10.90 -9.06
CA PRO A 55 6.82 10.56 -10.00
C PRO A 55 6.40 11.82 -10.73
N ASP A 56 6.31 11.76 -12.06
CA ASP A 56 5.83 12.90 -12.83
C ASP A 56 4.40 13.21 -12.37
N SER A 57 4.20 14.42 -11.84
CA SER A 57 2.87 14.88 -11.39
C SER A 57 1.82 14.87 -12.50
N GLN A 58 2.26 14.81 -13.78
CA GLN A 58 1.40 14.69 -14.95
C GLN A 58 1.24 13.25 -15.45
N ALA A 59 1.90 12.26 -14.83
CA ALA A 59 1.77 10.87 -15.23
C ALA A 59 0.31 10.43 -15.14
N LEU A 60 -0.23 9.93 -16.25
CA LEU A 60 -1.60 9.43 -16.32
C LEU A 60 -1.73 8.11 -15.55
N GLY A 61 -0.67 7.30 -15.51
CA GLY A 61 -0.57 6.01 -14.81
C GLY A 61 0.68 5.89 -13.94
N CYS A 62 0.96 4.69 -13.43
CA CYS A 62 2.05 4.34 -12.52
C CYS A 62 2.08 5.21 -11.25
N ARG A 63 0.93 5.65 -10.76
CA ARG A 63 0.88 6.50 -9.57
C ARG A 63 1.05 5.64 -8.32
N PRO A 64 1.76 6.14 -7.29
CA PRO A 64 1.86 5.44 -6.01
C PRO A 64 0.47 5.15 -5.45
N ASP A 65 0.22 3.89 -5.11
CA ASP A 65 -1.02 3.48 -4.47
C ASP A 65 -0.75 2.68 -3.17
N GLY A 66 -1.81 2.37 -2.43
CA GLY A 66 -1.71 1.61 -1.19
C GLY A 66 -1.62 0.09 -1.36
N GLU A 67 -1.75 -0.41 -2.59
CA GLU A 67 -1.78 -1.84 -2.88
C GLU A 67 -0.41 -2.36 -3.28
N GLY A 68 0.38 -1.55 -4.00
CA GLY A 68 1.75 -1.86 -4.36
C GLY A 68 2.17 -1.21 -5.67
N SER A 69 3.23 -1.75 -6.26
CA SER A 69 3.65 -1.44 -7.63
C SER A 69 3.95 -2.72 -8.37
N TRP A 70 2.91 -3.57 -8.42
CA TRP A 70 2.95 -4.87 -9.05
C TRP A 70 3.35 -4.78 -10.52
N ALA A 71 4.23 -5.72 -10.89
CA ALA A 71 4.70 -5.95 -12.25
C ALA A 71 4.75 -7.46 -12.51
N ILE A 72 4.84 -7.85 -13.77
CA ILE A 72 4.83 -9.26 -14.17
C ILE A 72 6.15 -9.64 -14.82
N GLY A 73 6.69 -10.79 -14.41
CA GLY A 73 7.86 -11.42 -15.00
C GLY A 73 7.56 -12.80 -15.60
N VAL A 74 8.46 -13.25 -16.46
CA VAL A 74 8.42 -14.55 -17.16
C VAL A 74 9.61 -15.41 -16.76
N PHE A 75 9.37 -16.70 -16.62
CA PHE A 75 10.32 -17.72 -16.26
C PHE A 75 10.23 -18.91 -17.22
N TYR A 76 11.35 -19.62 -17.39
CA TYR A 76 11.46 -20.80 -18.23
C TYR A 76 12.20 -21.92 -17.53
N GLY A 77 11.85 -23.16 -17.83
CA GLY A 77 12.48 -24.32 -17.22
C GLY A 77 12.34 -25.59 -18.01
N SER A 78 13.12 -26.61 -17.62
CA SER A 78 12.88 -27.99 -18.05
C SER A 78 11.73 -28.63 -17.26
N SER A 79 11.39 -28.09 -16.10
CA SER A 79 10.30 -28.53 -15.23
C SER A 79 9.77 -27.33 -14.44
N PRO A 80 8.59 -27.44 -13.79
CA PRO A 80 8.04 -26.35 -12.98
C PRO A 80 8.85 -26.10 -11.68
N PHE A 81 9.80 -26.98 -11.34
CA PHE A 81 10.69 -26.87 -10.18
C PHE A 81 12.09 -26.35 -10.55
N HIS A 82 12.36 -26.12 -11.84
CA HIS A 82 13.65 -25.65 -12.35
C HIS A 82 13.42 -24.45 -13.27
N LEU A 83 12.71 -23.45 -12.74
CA LEU A 83 12.34 -22.22 -13.44
C LEU A 83 13.41 -21.14 -13.23
N ARG A 84 13.89 -20.57 -14.33
CA ARG A 84 14.87 -19.48 -14.37
C ARG A 84 14.27 -18.25 -15.05
N PRO A 85 14.61 -17.04 -14.59
CA PRO A 85 14.07 -15.81 -15.15
C PRO A 85 14.56 -15.61 -16.60
N ILE A 86 13.76 -14.90 -17.41
CA ILE A 86 13.98 -14.73 -18.85
C ILE A 86 15.35 -14.16 -19.23
N GLU A 87 15.95 -13.32 -18.39
CA GLU A 87 17.29 -12.76 -18.64
C GLU A 87 18.41 -13.82 -18.73
N LEU A 88 18.20 -15.02 -18.16
CA LEU A 88 19.15 -16.13 -18.24
C LEU A 88 18.96 -17.03 -19.47
N GLU A 89 17.90 -16.81 -20.24
CA GLU A 89 17.60 -17.60 -21.45
C GLU A 89 18.28 -17.05 -22.71
N GLY A 90 18.93 -15.88 -22.63
CA GLY A 90 19.67 -15.29 -23.76
C GLY A 90 18.78 -14.91 -24.95
N ARG A 91 17.49 -14.66 -24.73
CA ARG A 91 16.52 -14.32 -25.78
C ARG A 91 16.74 -12.91 -26.32
N SER A 92 16.69 -12.76 -27.64
CA SER A 92 16.67 -11.47 -28.34
C SER A 92 15.29 -11.12 -28.84
N SER A 93 14.88 -9.88 -28.64
CA SER A 93 13.80 -9.29 -29.42
C SER A 93 14.36 -8.88 -30.79
N ALA A 94 13.56 -9.04 -31.86
CA ALA A 94 13.89 -8.50 -33.18
C ALA A 94 13.65 -6.98 -33.25
N ASN A 95 12.90 -6.42 -32.28
CA ASN A 95 12.37 -5.06 -32.29
C ASN A 95 13.16 -4.05 -31.42
N GLY A 96 14.43 -4.33 -31.09
CA GLY A 96 15.31 -3.32 -30.49
C GLY A 96 15.05 -2.98 -29.01
N SER A 97 14.32 -3.84 -28.28
CA SER A 97 14.26 -3.76 -26.81
C SER A 97 15.67 -3.84 -26.22
N ALA A 98 15.91 -3.18 -25.08
CA ALA A 98 17.17 -3.28 -24.35
C ALA A 98 17.57 -4.75 -24.19
N TRP A 99 18.73 -5.11 -24.72
CA TRP A 99 19.22 -6.48 -24.71
C TRP A 99 20.21 -6.67 -23.55
N PRO A 100 20.12 -7.79 -22.80
CA PRO A 100 19.10 -8.85 -22.88
C PRO A 100 17.73 -8.42 -22.31
N VAL A 101 16.65 -9.05 -22.78
CA VAL A 101 15.32 -8.92 -22.18
C VAL A 101 15.38 -9.40 -20.73
N ALA A 102 14.86 -8.60 -19.80
CA ALA A 102 14.91 -8.89 -18.37
C ALA A 102 13.56 -8.64 -17.71
N ASN A 103 13.29 -9.37 -16.64
CA ASN A 103 12.12 -9.12 -15.82
C ASN A 103 12.20 -7.77 -15.07
N PRO A 104 11.05 -7.10 -14.84
CA PRO A 104 9.71 -7.49 -15.25
C PRO A 104 9.45 -7.16 -16.74
N VAL A 105 8.70 -8.02 -17.44
CA VAL A 105 8.38 -7.86 -18.86
C VAL A 105 7.15 -6.98 -19.11
N LEU A 106 6.28 -6.85 -18.10
CA LEU A 106 5.07 -6.02 -18.14
C LEU A 106 4.97 -5.22 -16.84
N THR A 107 4.64 -3.94 -16.98
CA THR A 107 4.47 -3.01 -15.86
C THR A 107 3.24 -2.12 -16.11
N CYS A 108 2.88 -1.28 -15.13
CA CYS A 108 1.88 -0.23 -15.32
C CYS A 108 2.15 0.67 -16.55
N ALA A 109 3.41 0.85 -16.93
CA ALA A 109 3.79 1.65 -18.09
C ALA A 109 3.34 0.98 -19.39
N SER A 110 3.39 -0.35 -19.48
CA SER A 110 2.94 -1.09 -20.66
C SER A 110 1.48 -0.83 -21.00
N ALA A 111 0.59 -0.78 -20.00
CA ALA A 111 -0.81 -0.41 -20.20
C ALA A 111 -0.98 1.10 -20.45
N THR A 112 -0.28 1.93 -19.67
CA THR A 112 -0.39 3.39 -19.73
C THR A 112 0.06 3.95 -21.09
N ASP A 113 1.19 3.49 -21.61
CA ASP A 113 1.75 3.89 -22.90
C ASP A 113 0.87 3.43 -24.07
N ALA A 114 0.10 2.35 -23.88
CA ALA A 114 -0.92 1.89 -24.82
C ALA A 114 -2.24 2.69 -24.75
N GLY A 115 -2.32 3.73 -23.91
CA GLY A 115 -3.51 4.58 -23.76
C GLY A 115 -4.50 4.11 -22.69
N TYR A 116 -4.10 3.17 -21.82
CA TYR A 116 -4.90 2.66 -20.71
C TYR A 116 -4.20 2.94 -19.38
N PRO A 117 -4.34 4.17 -18.83
CA PRO A 117 -3.63 4.56 -17.63
C PRO A 117 -3.90 3.64 -16.45
N SER A 118 -2.84 3.02 -15.91
CA SER A 118 -2.92 2.01 -14.87
C SER A 118 -1.90 2.26 -13.76
N ASN A 119 -2.20 1.94 -12.50
CA ASN A 119 -1.25 2.04 -11.40
C ASN A 119 -0.34 0.82 -11.26
N PHE A 120 -0.81 -0.38 -11.61
CA PHE A 120 -0.06 -1.62 -11.52
C PHE A 120 -0.65 -2.70 -12.44
N VAL A 121 0.11 -3.79 -12.64
CA VAL A 121 -0.38 -5.02 -13.27
C VAL A 121 -0.08 -6.24 -12.38
N ALA A 122 -1.05 -7.10 -12.12
CA ALA A 122 -0.95 -8.21 -11.16
C ALA A 122 -1.77 -9.44 -11.59
N ASP A 123 -1.67 -10.55 -10.85
CA ASP A 123 -2.42 -11.78 -11.10
C ASP A 123 -2.37 -12.33 -12.54
N PRO A 124 -1.17 -12.56 -13.10
CA PRO A 124 -1.02 -13.02 -14.47
C PRO A 124 -1.49 -14.46 -14.71
N PHE A 125 -2.37 -14.65 -15.69
CA PHE A 125 -2.74 -15.95 -16.25
C PHE A 125 -2.38 -16.05 -17.73
N LEU A 126 -1.64 -17.11 -18.07
CA LEU A 126 -1.30 -17.45 -19.44
C LEU A 126 -2.45 -18.21 -20.12
N TYR A 127 -2.64 -17.91 -21.40
CA TYR A 127 -3.43 -18.74 -22.31
C TYR A 127 -2.61 -18.99 -23.59
N LEU A 128 -2.26 -20.27 -23.80
CA LEU A 128 -1.44 -20.71 -24.93
C LEU A 128 -2.34 -21.01 -26.13
N GLN A 129 -2.08 -20.37 -27.27
CA GLN A 129 -2.81 -20.62 -28.52
C GLN A 129 -1.83 -20.80 -29.69
N GLY A 130 -1.44 -22.06 -29.92
CA GLY A 130 -0.33 -22.37 -30.83
C GLY A 130 0.96 -21.68 -30.34
N ASP A 131 1.66 -20.99 -31.24
CA ASP A 131 2.88 -20.24 -30.89
C ASP A 131 2.59 -18.87 -30.25
N THR A 132 1.32 -18.47 -30.12
CA THR A 132 0.93 -17.20 -29.54
C THR A 132 0.65 -17.36 -28.04
N LEU A 133 1.27 -16.50 -27.23
CA LEU A 133 0.96 -16.39 -25.82
C LEU A 133 0.00 -15.21 -25.60
N PHE A 134 -1.10 -15.46 -24.92
CA PHE A 134 -1.92 -14.41 -24.34
C PHE A 134 -1.70 -14.37 -22.84
N LEU A 135 -1.65 -13.18 -22.27
CA LEU A 135 -1.52 -12.96 -20.85
C LEU A 135 -2.66 -12.07 -20.37
N PHE A 136 -3.53 -12.62 -19.55
CA PHE A 136 -4.59 -11.90 -18.87
C PHE A 136 -4.11 -11.53 -17.46
N PHE A 137 -4.41 -10.32 -17.01
CA PHE A 137 -3.94 -9.83 -15.72
C PHE A 137 -4.87 -8.76 -15.17
N GLU A 138 -4.84 -8.56 -13.85
CA GLU A 138 -5.44 -7.39 -13.22
C GLU A 138 -4.67 -6.15 -13.63
N THR A 139 -5.38 -5.10 -14.04
CA THR A 139 -4.84 -3.76 -14.23
C THR A 139 -5.71 -2.76 -13.50
N LYS A 140 -5.13 -1.94 -12.62
CA LYS A 140 -5.90 -0.97 -11.83
C LYS A 140 -5.93 0.38 -12.50
N THR A 141 -7.05 0.74 -13.10
CA THR A 141 -7.17 2.00 -13.85
C THR A 141 -7.14 3.21 -12.92
N THR A 142 -6.57 4.31 -13.41
CA THR A 142 -6.48 5.56 -12.61
C THR A 142 -7.77 6.37 -12.59
N THR A 143 -8.74 6.01 -13.43
CA THR A 143 -10.06 6.66 -13.53
C THR A 143 -11.07 6.03 -12.58
N SER A 144 -11.27 4.70 -12.65
CA SER A 144 -12.25 4.00 -11.81
C SER A 144 -11.69 3.63 -10.44
N MET A 145 -10.35 3.61 -10.30
CA MET A 145 -9.62 3.23 -9.09
C MET A 145 -9.94 1.80 -8.62
N HIS A 146 -10.39 0.93 -9.52
CA HIS A 146 -10.51 -0.51 -9.29
C HIS A 146 -9.78 -1.31 -10.37
N GLY A 147 -9.64 -2.61 -10.14
CA GLY A 147 -9.02 -3.55 -11.06
C GLY A 147 -9.99 -3.92 -12.17
N ASP A 148 -9.48 -3.91 -13.40
CA ASP A 148 -10.10 -4.44 -14.61
C ASP A 148 -9.21 -5.57 -15.16
N ILE A 149 -9.71 -6.36 -16.11
CA ILE A 149 -8.91 -7.40 -16.73
C ILE A 149 -8.27 -6.88 -18.01
N GLY A 150 -6.95 -6.69 -17.99
CA GLY A 150 -6.15 -6.37 -19.17
C GLY A 150 -5.72 -7.63 -19.90
N VAL A 151 -5.38 -7.49 -21.19
CA VAL A 151 -4.76 -8.58 -21.96
C VAL A 151 -3.61 -8.07 -22.82
N ALA A 152 -2.51 -8.82 -22.81
CA ALA A 152 -1.37 -8.65 -23.69
C ALA A 152 -1.08 -9.92 -24.49
N ARG A 153 -0.38 -9.76 -25.62
CA ARG A 153 0.00 -10.85 -26.52
C ARG A 153 1.49 -10.88 -26.78
N SER A 154 2.06 -12.07 -26.93
CA SER A 154 3.44 -12.27 -27.35
C SER A 154 3.53 -13.32 -28.47
N PHE A 155 4.40 -13.05 -29.44
CA PHE A 155 4.72 -13.94 -30.57
C PHE A 155 6.15 -14.50 -30.51
N ASP A 156 6.96 -14.05 -29.56
CA ASP A 156 8.38 -14.39 -29.42
C ASP A 156 8.64 -15.19 -28.14
N GLN A 157 7.62 -15.94 -27.73
CA GLN A 157 7.54 -16.67 -26.47
C GLN A 157 7.98 -15.76 -25.30
N GLY A 158 7.17 -14.74 -25.03
CA GLY A 158 7.20 -13.94 -23.81
C GLY A 158 8.34 -12.92 -23.70
N ALA A 159 9.13 -12.72 -24.76
CA ALA A 159 10.24 -11.75 -24.75
C ALA A 159 9.73 -10.32 -24.98
N THR A 160 8.70 -10.15 -25.81
CA THR A 160 7.99 -8.89 -26.00
C THR A 160 6.48 -9.09 -25.88
N TRP A 161 5.80 -8.07 -25.38
CA TRP A 161 4.37 -8.08 -25.12
C TRP A 161 3.69 -6.84 -25.72
N GLU A 162 2.67 -7.09 -26.53
CA GLU A 162 1.78 -6.08 -27.09
C GLU A 162 0.52 -6.00 -26.20
N PHE A 163 0.28 -4.85 -25.56
CA PHE A 163 -0.96 -4.61 -24.81
C PHE A 163 -2.11 -4.41 -25.80
N LEU A 164 -3.16 -5.24 -25.71
CA LEU A 164 -4.27 -5.22 -26.67
C LEU A 164 -5.46 -4.39 -26.21
N GLY A 165 -5.67 -4.27 -24.89
CA GLY A 165 -6.82 -3.57 -24.34
C GLY A 165 -7.32 -4.16 -23.02
N ILE A 166 -8.49 -3.67 -22.60
CA ILE A 166 -9.25 -4.24 -21.48
C ILE A 166 -10.15 -5.34 -22.04
N ALA A 167 -9.94 -6.57 -21.56
CA ALA A 167 -10.73 -7.74 -21.91
C ALA A 167 -12.06 -7.78 -21.15
N LEU A 168 -12.08 -7.32 -19.89
CA LEU A 168 -13.30 -7.29 -19.09
C LEU A 168 -13.27 -6.08 -18.13
N ASP A 169 -14.34 -5.31 -18.17
CA ASP A 169 -14.62 -4.14 -17.32
C ASP A 169 -16.03 -4.32 -16.75
N GLU A 170 -16.17 -4.12 -15.44
CA GLU A 170 -17.43 -4.18 -14.71
C GLU A 170 -17.49 -3.02 -13.72
N ALA A 171 -18.67 -2.70 -13.19
CA ALA A 171 -18.84 -1.60 -12.24
C ALA A 171 -18.16 -1.85 -10.86
N TRP A 172 -17.44 -2.96 -10.70
CA TRP A 172 -16.75 -3.36 -9.48
C TRP A 172 -15.36 -3.93 -9.80
N HIS A 173 -14.52 -4.00 -8.78
CA HIS A 173 -13.16 -4.52 -8.88
C HIS A 173 -13.12 -5.99 -9.33
N LEU A 174 -12.35 -6.24 -10.38
CA LEU A 174 -12.01 -7.53 -10.93
C LEU A 174 -10.50 -7.79 -10.75
N SER A 175 -10.14 -9.04 -10.46
CA SER A 175 -8.75 -9.51 -10.42
C SER A 175 -8.70 -11.00 -10.78
N TYR A 176 -7.53 -11.64 -10.66
CA TYR A 176 -7.38 -13.09 -10.79
C TYR A 176 -8.11 -13.72 -12.01
N PRO A 177 -7.81 -13.30 -13.26
CA PRO A 177 -8.56 -13.71 -14.45
C PRO A 177 -8.22 -15.13 -14.90
N PHE A 178 -8.74 -16.16 -14.21
CA PHE A 178 -8.47 -17.55 -14.57
C PHE A 178 -9.09 -17.88 -15.94
N VAL A 179 -8.25 -17.97 -16.99
CA VAL A 179 -8.67 -18.31 -18.36
C VAL A 179 -8.41 -19.78 -18.66
N PHE A 180 -9.36 -20.44 -19.31
CA PHE A 180 -9.25 -21.83 -19.72
C PHE A 180 -10.10 -22.15 -20.94
N LYS A 181 -9.74 -23.24 -21.64
CA LYS A 181 -10.54 -23.81 -22.72
C LYS A 181 -11.35 -24.98 -22.19
N TYR A 182 -12.61 -25.06 -22.56
CA TYR A 182 -13.44 -26.24 -22.33
C TYR A 182 -14.30 -26.49 -23.57
N GLU A 183 -14.24 -27.72 -24.09
CA GLU A 183 -14.78 -28.06 -25.41
C GLU A 183 -14.21 -27.14 -26.50
N ASN A 184 -15.06 -26.42 -27.23
CA ASN A 184 -14.66 -25.51 -28.30
C ASN A 184 -14.69 -24.02 -27.90
N GLU A 185 -14.96 -23.73 -26.63
CA GLU A 185 -15.16 -22.38 -26.12
C GLU A 185 -14.03 -21.97 -25.17
N ILE A 186 -13.78 -20.66 -25.06
CA ILE A 186 -12.81 -20.09 -24.14
C ILE A 186 -13.57 -19.34 -23.05
N TYR A 187 -13.22 -19.63 -21.80
CA TYR A 187 -13.86 -19.07 -20.63
C TYR A 187 -12.88 -18.29 -19.76
N MET A 188 -13.40 -17.28 -19.06
CA MET A 188 -12.69 -16.52 -18.04
C MET A 188 -13.51 -16.53 -16.75
N MET A 189 -12.86 -16.84 -15.64
CA MET A 189 -13.44 -16.87 -14.30
C MET A 189 -12.65 -15.90 -13.41
N PRO A 190 -12.92 -14.58 -13.48
CA PRO A 190 -12.22 -13.60 -12.67
C PRO A 190 -12.70 -13.63 -11.21
N GLU A 191 -11.86 -13.19 -10.28
CA GLU A 191 -12.34 -12.77 -8.97
C GLU A 191 -13.19 -11.51 -9.12
N GLY A 192 -14.36 -11.50 -8.48
CA GLY A 192 -15.27 -10.37 -8.43
C GLY A 192 -16.00 -10.29 -7.10
N ASN A 193 -15.30 -10.54 -5.98
CA ASN A 193 -15.88 -10.81 -4.66
C ASN A 193 -16.92 -9.76 -4.21
N LYS A 194 -16.79 -8.50 -4.63
CA LYS A 194 -17.70 -7.39 -4.31
C LYS A 194 -19.12 -7.65 -4.82
N LYS A 195 -19.24 -8.39 -5.93
CA LYS A 195 -20.52 -8.78 -6.50
C LYS A 195 -21.20 -9.93 -5.75
N LYS A 196 -20.47 -10.62 -4.87
CA LYS A 196 -20.92 -11.77 -4.06
C LYS A 196 -21.34 -12.99 -4.90
N GLU A 197 -20.80 -13.10 -6.10
CA GLU A 197 -21.06 -14.16 -7.06
C GLU A 197 -19.72 -14.55 -7.70
N LEU A 198 -19.45 -15.85 -7.84
CA LEU A 198 -18.41 -16.34 -8.75
C LEU A 198 -19.00 -16.47 -10.15
N ARG A 199 -18.52 -15.64 -11.07
CA ARG A 199 -19.04 -15.52 -12.44
C ARG A 199 -18.10 -16.16 -13.45
N LEU A 200 -18.70 -16.75 -14.49
CA LEU A 200 -18.01 -17.29 -15.65
C LEU A 200 -18.41 -16.51 -16.89
N TYR A 201 -17.41 -16.03 -17.62
CA TYR A 201 -17.57 -15.32 -18.88
C TYR A 201 -17.09 -16.20 -20.02
N ARG A 202 -17.73 -16.11 -21.18
CA ARG A 202 -17.35 -16.82 -22.41
C ARG A 202 -16.91 -15.80 -23.46
N ALA A 203 -15.81 -16.08 -24.16
CA ALA A 203 -15.34 -15.21 -25.23
C ALA A 203 -16.29 -15.26 -26.43
N THR A 204 -16.81 -14.12 -26.85
CA THR A 204 -17.56 -13.98 -28.12
C THR A 204 -16.63 -13.62 -29.27
N LYS A 205 -15.58 -12.85 -28.97
CA LYS A 205 -14.49 -12.53 -29.90
C LYS A 205 -13.19 -12.40 -29.11
N PHE A 206 -12.49 -13.52 -29.04
CA PHE A 206 -11.24 -13.62 -28.29
C PHE A 206 -10.15 -12.68 -28.88
N PRO A 207 -9.36 -11.97 -28.05
CA PRO A 207 -9.34 -12.01 -26.58
C PRO A 207 -10.10 -10.86 -25.89
N LEU A 208 -10.82 -9.99 -26.62
CA LEU A 208 -11.31 -8.69 -26.10
C LEU A 208 -12.81 -8.62 -25.84
N GLU A 209 -13.64 -9.48 -26.44
CA GLU A 209 -15.09 -9.44 -26.22
C GLU A 209 -15.56 -10.70 -25.50
N TRP A 210 -16.23 -10.49 -24.36
CA TRP A 210 -16.70 -11.52 -23.45
C TRP A 210 -18.14 -11.27 -23.05
N THR A 211 -18.90 -12.34 -22.84
CA THR A 211 -20.27 -12.27 -22.31
C THR A 211 -20.36 -13.08 -21.02
N LEU A 212 -21.19 -12.63 -20.07
CA LEU A 212 -21.53 -13.44 -18.91
C LEU A 212 -22.24 -14.71 -19.38
N GLU A 213 -21.64 -15.86 -19.12
CA GLU A 213 -22.20 -17.17 -19.45
C GLU A 213 -23.04 -17.69 -18.29
N LYS A 214 -22.48 -17.66 -17.08
CA LYS A 214 -23.12 -18.28 -15.91
C LYS A 214 -22.62 -17.71 -14.59
N VAL A 215 -23.49 -17.69 -13.58
CA VAL A 215 -23.08 -17.59 -12.17
C VAL A 215 -22.84 -19.00 -11.65
N LEU A 216 -21.58 -19.33 -11.34
CA LEU A 216 -21.18 -20.67 -10.91
C LEU A 216 -21.58 -20.94 -9.46
N ILE A 217 -21.33 -19.98 -8.57
CA ILE A 217 -21.58 -20.07 -7.12
C ILE A 217 -22.02 -18.70 -6.60
N ASN A 218 -23.11 -18.64 -5.84
CA ASN A 218 -23.62 -17.41 -5.19
C ASN A 218 -22.89 -17.14 -3.86
N LYS A 219 -21.57 -16.98 -3.92
CA LYS A 219 -20.70 -16.64 -2.78
C LYS A 219 -19.62 -15.64 -3.22
N PRO A 220 -19.10 -14.80 -2.30
CA PRO A 220 -18.02 -13.86 -2.56
C PRO A 220 -16.65 -14.56 -2.59
N LEU A 221 -16.47 -15.51 -3.52
CA LEU A 221 -15.24 -16.29 -3.65
C LEU A 221 -14.08 -15.43 -4.16
N ILE A 222 -12.89 -15.71 -3.63
CA ILE A 222 -11.63 -14.98 -3.85
C ILE A 222 -10.60 -15.95 -4.41
N ASP A 223 -9.84 -15.50 -5.41
CA ASP A 223 -8.82 -16.26 -6.14
C ASP A 223 -9.25 -17.69 -6.53
N ALA A 224 -10.34 -17.78 -7.29
CA ALA A 224 -10.88 -19.07 -7.70
C ALA A 224 -10.04 -19.70 -8.83
N SER A 225 -9.59 -20.94 -8.64
CA SER A 225 -8.85 -21.73 -9.64
C SER A 225 -9.52 -23.08 -9.88
N LEU A 226 -9.50 -23.53 -11.14
CA LEU A 226 -10.06 -24.81 -11.57
C LEU A 226 -8.97 -25.80 -11.96
N VAL A 227 -9.22 -27.09 -11.73
CA VAL A 227 -8.42 -28.18 -12.27
C VAL A 227 -9.28 -29.41 -12.54
N GLN A 228 -9.02 -30.09 -13.65
CA GLN A 228 -9.54 -31.43 -13.86
C GLN A 228 -8.57 -32.43 -13.22
N TYR A 229 -9.07 -33.23 -12.28
CA TYR A 229 -8.27 -34.24 -11.61
C TYR A 229 -9.13 -35.50 -11.41
N GLU A 230 -8.63 -36.62 -11.94
CA GLU A 230 -9.39 -37.86 -12.11
C GLU A 230 -10.71 -37.57 -12.88
N ASP A 231 -11.84 -38.08 -12.39
CA ASP A 231 -13.14 -37.98 -13.06
C ASP A 231 -13.94 -36.71 -12.69
N ASN A 232 -13.33 -35.76 -11.97
CA ASN A 232 -14.04 -34.56 -11.50
C ASN A 232 -13.29 -33.28 -11.84
N TRP A 233 -14.07 -32.22 -11.98
CA TRP A 233 -13.59 -30.85 -11.93
C TRP A 233 -13.58 -30.38 -10.49
N TRP A 234 -12.50 -29.72 -10.10
CA TRP A 234 -12.29 -29.19 -8.77
C TRP A 234 -12.11 -27.69 -8.84
N LEU A 235 -12.72 -26.99 -7.90
CA LEU A 235 -12.61 -25.55 -7.74
C LEU A 235 -12.03 -25.29 -6.36
N PHE A 236 -10.98 -24.46 -6.30
CA PHE A 236 -10.35 -24.02 -5.06
C PHE A 236 -10.55 -22.52 -4.98
N ALA A 237 -10.94 -21.99 -3.82
CA ALA A 237 -11.10 -20.54 -3.59
C ALA A 237 -11.13 -20.22 -2.09
N SER A 238 -11.05 -18.95 -1.74
CA SER A 238 -11.27 -18.47 -0.37
C SER A 238 -12.64 -17.79 -0.21
N ASP A 239 -13.28 -17.89 0.96
CA ASP A 239 -14.49 -17.13 1.31
C ASP A 239 -14.34 -16.44 2.68
N PHE A 240 -13.85 -15.19 2.70
CA PHE A 240 -13.63 -14.47 3.97
C PHE A 240 -14.90 -14.07 4.74
N THR A 241 -16.09 -14.52 4.33
CA THR A 241 -17.34 -14.23 5.02
C THR A 241 -17.78 -15.33 5.99
N ARG A 242 -17.10 -16.48 5.98
CA ARG A 242 -17.43 -17.59 6.88
C ARG A 242 -17.12 -17.22 8.34
N TYR A 243 -17.93 -17.73 9.26
CA TYR A 243 -17.74 -17.43 10.69
C TYR A 243 -16.43 -18.00 11.23
N GLY A 244 -15.68 -17.16 11.93
CA GLY A 244 -14.44 -17.56 12.61
C GLY A 244 -13.23 -17.68 11.69
N THR A 245 -13.28 -17.08 10.49
CA THR A 245 -12.19 -17.16 9.51
C THR A 245 -11.34 -15.89 9.52
N GLU A 246 -10.01 -16.09 9.47
CA GLU A 246 -9.06 -14.99 9.34
C GLU A 246 -8.91 -14.63 7.86
N LYS A 247 -8.91 -13.32 7.55
CA LYS A 247 -8.70 -12.84 6.18
C LYS A 247 -7.38 -13.40 5.61
N ASN A 248 -7.44 -13.94 4.38
CA ASN A 248 -6.34 -14.63 3.68
C ASN A 248 -5.92 -15.99 4.28
N ALA A 249 -6.69 -16.58 5.19
CA ALA A 249 -6.36 -17.87 5.83
C ALA A 249 -7.35 -19.00 5.50
N GLU A 250 -8.27 -18.77 4.56
CA GLU A 250 -9.34 -19.69 4.23
C GLU A 250 -9.13 -20.39 2.89
N LEU A 251 -9.40 -21.68 2.86
CA LEU A 251 -9.49 -22.48 1.63
C LEU A 251 -10.76 -23.31 1.67
N GLU A 252 -11.60 -23.13 0.67
CA GLU A 252 -12.75 -23.99 0.38
C GLU A 252 -12.51 -24.71 -0.96
N ILE A 253 -13.05 -25.92 -1.08
CA ILE A 253 -12.97 -26.76 -2.27
C ILE A 253 -14.39 -27.13 -2.70
N TRP A 254 -14.64 -27.15 -4.01
CA TRP A 254 -15.88 -27.63 -4.60
C TRP A 254 -15.55 -28.62 -5.71
N TYR A 255 -16.50 -29.48 -6.03
CA TYR A 255 -16.37 -30.43 -7.12
C TYR A 255 -17.62 -30.47 -8.01
N SER A 256 -17.41 -30.84 -9.27
CA SER A 256 -18.46 -31.04 -10.26
C SER A 256 -18.02 -32.04 -11.33
N SER A 257 -18.97 -32.53 -12.13
CA SER A 257 -18.67 -33.30 -13.34
C SER A 257 -18.31 -32.43 -14.54
N SER A 258 -18.51 -31.11 -14.45
CA SER A 258 -18.23 -30.13 -15.51
C SER A 258 -17.65 -28.85 -14.90
N PRO A 259 -16.74 -28.13 -15.59
CA PRO A 259 -16.26 -26.83 -15.10
C PRO A 259 -17.38 -25.77 -15.11
N LEU A 260 -18.52 -26.06 -15.75
CA LEU A 260 -19.70 -25.20 -15.77
C LEU A 260 -20.65 -25.47 -14.59
N GLY A 261 -20.29 -26.39 -13.70
CA GLY A 261 -21.11 -26.82 -12.58
C GLY A 261 -22.25 -27.77 -12.98
N PRO A 262 -23.23 -28.02 -12.08
CA PRO A 262 -23.37 -27.40 -10.77
C PRO A 262 -22.25 -27.84 -9.81
N TRP A 263 -21.84 -26.92 -8.93
CA TRP A 263 -20.77 -27.14 -7.96
C TRP A 263 -21.32 -27.65 -6.62
N LYS A 264 -20.65 -28.64 -6.04
CA LYS A 264 -20.94 -29.17 -4.71
C LYS A 264 -19.78 -28.87 -3.77
N GLU A 265 -20.08 -28.41 -2.55
CA GLU A 265 -19.06 -28.20 -1.53
C GLU A 265 -18.39 -29.52 -1.15
N HIS A 266 -17.07 -29.47 -0.98
CA HIS A 266 -16.30 -30.57 -0.43
C HIS A 266 -16.65 -30.77 1.05
N ARG A 267 -16.70 -32.03 1.52
CA ARG A 267 -17.17 -32.38 2.87
C ARG A 267 -16.35 -31.74 3.98
N GLN A 268 -15.07 -31.48 3.73
CA GLN A 268 -14.15 -30.88 4.71
C GLN A 268 -14.13 -29.35 4.70
N ASN A 269 -15.00 -28.67 3.94
CA ASN A 269 -14.99 -27.21 3.92
C ASN A 269 -15.34 -26.57 5.29
N PRO A 270 -14.61 -25.52 5.69
CA PRO A 270 -13.41 -24.99 5.08
C PRO A 270 -12.21 -25.87 5.44
N ILE A 271 -11.34 -26.13 4.46
CA ILE A 271 -10.12 -26.92 4.66
C ILE A 271 -9.18 -26.22 5.64
N TYR A 272 -8.94 -24.94 5.40
CA TYR A 272 -8.20 -24.04 6.27
C TYR A 272 -9.10 -22.87 6.66
N LYS A 273 -8.88 -22.31 7.85
CA LYS A 273 -9.68 -21.19 8.37
C LYS A 273 -8.87 -20.17 9.17
N ALA A 274 -7.63 -20.49 9.51
CA ALA A 274 -6.78 -19.72 10.42
C ALA A 274 -5.33 -19.84 9.97
N ASP A 275 -4.52 -18.85 10.35
CA ASP A 275 -3.12 -18.73 9.96
C ASP A 275 -2.90 -18.47 8.46
N LYS A 276 -2.89 -17.17 8.12
CA LYS A 276 -2.60 -16.67 6.77
C LYS A 276 -1.18 -16.98 6.28
N SER A 277 -0.31 -17.57 7.09
CA SER A 277 1.00 -18.05 6.63
C SER A 277 0.90 -19.41 5.91
N LEU A 278 -0.20 -20.14 6.06
CA LEU A 278 -0.36 -21.49 5.51
C LEU A 278 -0.58 -21.54 3.99
N GLY A 279 -0.66 -20.42 3.27
CA GLY A 279 -0.87 -20.48 1.83
C GLY A 279 -2.28 -20.91 1.44
N ALA A 280 -3.28 -20.68 2.30
CA ALA A 280 -4.66 -21.11 2.07
C ALA A 280 -5.30 -20.39 0.87
N ARG A 281 -5.12 -19.07 0.76
CA ARG A 281 -5.52 -18.29 -0.43
C ARG A 281 -4.71 -18.75 -1.65
N ASN A 282 -5.36 -19.00 -2.78
CA ASN A 282 -4.67 -19.54 -3.95
C ASN A 282 -3.69 -18.54 -4.56
N GLY A 283 -2.54 -19.04 -5.01
CA GLY A 283 -1.49 -18.24 -5.62
C GLY A 283 -1.35 -18.43 -7.12
N GLY A 284 -2.39 -18.91 -7.81
CA GLY A 284 -2.43 -19.02 -9.27
C GLY A 284 -2.98 -20.36 -9.75
N ARG A 285 -2.58 -20.76 -10.96
CA ARG A 285 -3.07 -22.00 -11.60
C ARG A 285 -2.52 -23.25 -10.92
N LEU A 286 -3.40 -24.21 -10.63
CA LEU A 286 -2.99 -25.56 -10.25
C LEU A 286 -2.51 -26.33 -11.48
N PHE A 287 -1.45 -27.13 -11.35
CA PHE A 287 -0.85 -27.84 -12.47
C PHE A 287 -0.50 -29.29 -12.14
N MET A 288 -0.50 -30.13 -13.17
CA MET A 288 -0.05 -31.52 -13.10
C MET A 288 1.43 -31.61 -13.50
N PHE A 289 2.21 -32.35 -12.72
CA PHE A 289 3.59 -32.69 -13.07
C PHE A 289 3.91 -34.10 -12.56
N GLU A 290 4.45 -34.96 -13.43
CA GLU A 290 4.78 -36.35 -13.10
C GLU A 290 3.64 -37.12 -12.39
N GLY A 291 2.41 -36.92 -12.86
CA GLY A 291 1.20 -37.56 -12.32
C GLY A 291 0.72 -37.02 -10.97
N SER A 292 1.37 -36.00 -10.40
CA SER A 292 0.97 -35.35 -9.16
C SER A 292 0.36 -33.97 -9.42
N LEU A 293 -0.65 -33.60 -8.62
CA LEU A 293 -1.27 -32.28 -8.64
C LEU A 293 -0.53 -31.33 -7.69
N TYR A 294 -0.29 -30.11 -8.15
CA TYR A 294 0.35 -29.06 -7.38
C TYR A 294 -0.50 -27.80 -7.30
N ARG A 295 -0.54 -27.18 -6.12
CA ARG A 295 -1.29 -25.96 -5.84
C ARG A 295 -0.36 -24.84 -5.38
N PRO A 296 -0.30 -23.72 -6.11
CA PRO A 296 0.28 -22.48 -5.60
C PRO A 296 -0.63 -21.85 -4.54
N GLY A 297 -0.06 -21.36 -3.45
CA GLY A 297 -0.76 -20.68 -2.35
C GLY A 297 -0.01 -19.43 -1.88
N GLN A 298 -0.74 -18.47 -1.31
CA GLN A 298 -0.18 -17.18 -0.88
C GLN A 298 0.17 -17.17 0.61
N ASP A 299 1.45 -17.04 0.94
CA ASP A 299 1.85 -16.67 2.29
C ASP A 299 1.55 -15.18 2.49
N CYS A 300 0.57 -14.87 3.35
CA CYS A 300 0.17 -13.51 3.70
C CYS A 300 0.61 -13.12 5.12
N SER A 301 1.62 -13.80 5.68
CA SER A 301 2.22 -13.45 6.97
C SER A 301 2.99 -12.14 6.90
N GLY A 302 2.80 -11.26 7.89
CA GLY A 302 3.46 -9.94 7.95
C GLY A 302 2.92 -8.92 6.96
N THR A 303 2.94 -9.22 5.65
CA THR A 303 2.37 -8.40 4.57
C THR A 303 1.48 -9.25 3.68
N TYR A 304 0.46 -8.65 3.07
CA TYR A 304 -0.31 -9.29 2.00
C TYR A 304 0.63 -9.68 0.85
N GLY A 305 0.47 -10.91 0.33
CA GLY A 305 1.21 -11.42 -0.82
C GLY A 305 2.71 -11.54 -0.61
N ARG A 306 3.17 -11.90 0.59
CA ARG A 306 4.59 -11.94 0.94
C ARG A 306 5.39 -12.84 -0.01
N LYS A 307 4.89 -14.05 -0.27
CA LYS A 307 5.49 -14.98 -1.23
C LYS A 307 4.51 -16.08 -1.65
N VAL A 308 4.79 -16.69 -2.78
CA VAL A 308 4.15 -17.94 -3.21
C VAL A 308 4.75 -19.12 -2.43
N LYS A 309 3.89 -20.03 -1.98
CA LYS A 309 4.22 -21.37 -1.50
C LYS A 309 3.65 -22.40 -2.47
N LEU A 310 4.32 -23.53 -2.61
CA LEU A 310 3.87 -24.62 -3.47
C LEU A 310 3.51 -25.83 -2.61
N TYR A 311 2.40 -26.47 -2.96
CA TYR A 311 1.90 -27.65 -2.26
C TYR A 311 1.71 -28.80 -3.23
N LYS A 312 2.19 -29.99 -2.86
CA LYS A 312 1.83 -31.23 -3.52
C LYS A 312 0.55 -31.76 -2.90
N VAL A 313 -0.48 -31.98 -3.70
CA VAL A 313 -1.73 -32.59 -3.25
C VAL A 313 -1.53 -34.10 -3.15
N GLU A 314 -1.56 -34.64 -1.93
CA GLU A 314 -1.41 -36.08 -1.67
C GLU A 314 -2.72 -36.84 -1.79
N LYS A 315 -3.84 -36.17 -1.46
CA LYS A 315 -5.18 -36.74 -1.56
C LYS A 315 -6.16 -35.67 -2.02
N LEU A 316 -6.99 -36.02 -3.00
CA LEU A 316 -8.12 -35.22 -3.46
C LEU A 316 -9.25 -36.15 -3.86
N SER A 317 -10.22 -36.30 -2.97
CA SER A 317 -11.45 -37.07 -3.18
C SER A 317 -12.65 -36.24 -2.71
N LYS A 318 -13.88 -36.75 -2.83
CA LYS A 318 -15.08 -36.01 -2.34
C LYS A 318 -15.15 -35.92 -0.81
N GLU A 319 -14.37 -36.76 -0.12
CA GLU A 319 -14.43 -36.97 1.33
C GLU A 319 -13.17 -36.48 2.05
N GLU A 320 -12.02 -36.51 1.38
CA GLU A 320 -10.71 -36.23 1.95
C GLU A 320 -9.85 -35.40 0.99
N TYR A 321 -9.27 -34.34 1.53
CA TYR A 321 -8.25 -33.50 0.93
C TYR A 321 -7.03 -33.41 1.85
N LYS A 322 -5.84 -33.57 1.27
CA LYS A 322 -4.56 -33.41 1.97
C LYS A 322 -3.51 -32.90 1.00
N GLU A 323 -2.75 -31.91 1.43
CA GLU A 323 -1.58 -31.40 0.72
C GLU A 323 -0.38 -31.24 1.65
N VAL A 324 0.82 -31.24 1.09
CA VAL A 324 2.08 -31.05 1.81
C VAL A 324 2.93 -29.98 1.11
N PRO A 325 3.60 -29.08 1.86
CA PRO A 325 4.44 -28.05 1.27
C PRO A 325 5.64 -28.68 0.57
N VAL A 326 6.01 -28.12 -0.57
CA VAL A 326 7.21 -28.46 -1.35
C VAL A 326 7.97 -27.20 -1.72
N GLU A 327 9.22 -27.35 -2.14
CA GLU A 327 10.01 -26.21 -2.62
C GLU A 327 9.45 -25.68 -3.95
N LEU A 328 9.41 -24.35 -4.08
CA LEU A 328 8.90 -23.67 -5.27
C LEU A 328 9.83 -23.85 -6.49
N GLY A 329 11.13 -24.04 -6.28
CA GLY A 329 12.10 -24.20 -7.37
C GLY A 329 12.43 -22.93 -8.14
N ILE A 330 12.09 -21.75 -7.59
CA ILE A 330 12.49 -20.43 -8.11
C ILE A 330 13.45 -19.81 -7.09
N GLU A 331 14.65 -19.44 -7.53
CA GLU A 331 15.64 -18.80 -6.67
C GLU A 331 15.19 -17.40 -6.23
N GLU A 332 15.28 -17.12 -4.92
CA GLU A 332 14.99 -15.79 -4.39
C GLU A 332 16.04 -14.76 -4.89
N PRO A 333 15.61 -13.53 -5.24
CA PRO A 333 16.52 -12.54 -5.80
C PRO A 333 17.56 -12.07 -4.78
N LYS A 334 18.84 -12.17 -5.14
CA LYS A 334 19.98 -11.67 -4.33
C LYS A 334 19.98 -10.14 -4.14
N LYS A 335 19.19 -9.42 -4.92
CA LYS A 335 19.06 -7.95 -4.86
C LYS A 335 18.14 -7.48 -3.74
N GLY A 336 17.52 -8.40 -2.98
CA GLY A 336 16.56 -8.08 -1.92
C GLY A 336 15.45 -7.17 -2.46
N ARG A 337 15.09 -6.13 -1.70
CA ARG A 337 14.05 -5.15 -2.08
C ARG A 337 14.25 -4.48 -3.45
N ASN A 338 15.48 -4.46 -3.98
CA ASN A 338 15.78 -3.78 -5.25
C ASN A 338 15.43 -4.66 -6.47
N ALA A 339 15.10 -5.93 -6.26
CA ALA A 339 14.47 -6.74 -7.31
C ALA A 339 12.99 -6.35 -7.47
N TRP A 340 12.46 -6.47 -8.68
CA TRP A 340 11.06 -6.16 -8.99
C TRP A 340 10.07 -7.02 -8.18
N ASN A 341 10.43 -8.27 -7.86
CA ASN A 341 9.71 -9.19 -6.99
C ASN A 341 10.39 -9.35 -5.62
N GLY A 342 11.16 -8.34 -5.19
CA GLY A 342 12.05 -8.43 -4.04
C GLY A 342 11.39 -8.35 -2.67
N MET A 343 10.19 -7.76 -2.59
CA MET A 343 9.44 -7.66 -1.33
C MET A 343 8.27 -8.63 -1.26
N ARG A 344 7.62 -8.86 -2.41
CA ARG A 344 6.37 -9.59 -2.53
C ARG A 344 6.24 -10.23 -3.91
N TYR A 345 5.55 -11.36 -3.97
CA TYR A 345 5.11 -12.06 -5.18
C TYR A 345 4.06 -13.08 -4.73
N HIS A 346 2.86 -13.05 -5.28
CA HIS A 346 1.76 -13.88 -4.76
C HIS A 346 1.05 -14.70 -5.82
N HIS A 347 1.38 -14.49 -7.08
CA HIS A 347 0.79 -15.21 -8.18
C HIS A 347 1.85 -15.97 -8.99
N LEU A 348 1.51 -17.19 -9.40
CA LEU A 348 2.26 -18.02 -10.33
C LEU A 348 1.29 -18.80 -11.22
N ASP A 349 1.39 -18.61 -12.53
CA ASP A 349 0.79 -19.50 -13.52
C ASP A 349 1.92 -20.19 -14.31
N ALA A 350 2.03 -21.52 -14.16
CA ALA A 350 3.02 -22.35 -14.82
C ALA A 350 2.35 -23.36 -15.75
N GLN A 351 2.81 -23.40 -17.00
CA GLN A 351 2.26 -24.27 -18.04
C GLN A 351 3.38 -24.92 -18.86
N GLN A 352 3.10 -26.12 -19.37
CA GLN A 352 4.00 -26.81 -20.29
C GLN A 352 3.72 -26.36 -21.72
N LEU A 353 4.77 -26.04 -22.45
CA LEU A 353 4.73 -25.73 -23.88
C LEU A 353 4.74 -27.03 -24.70
N ASP A 354 4.31 -26.94 -25.97
CA ASP A 354 4.35 -28.08 -26.92
C ASP A 354 5.75 -28.66 -27.12
N SER A 355 6.79 -27.85 -26.90
CA SER A 355 8.20 -28.29 -26.90
C SER A 355 8.58 -29.20 -25.72
N GLY A 356 7.70 -29.38 -24.74
CA GLY A 356 7.96 -30.07 -23.47
C GLY A 356 8.61 -29.19 -22.40
N ARG A 357 9.15 -28.01 -22.76
CA ARG A 357 9.65 -27.01 -21.81
C ARG A 357 8.51 -26.38 -21.01
N TRP A 358 8.84 -25.82 -19.85
CA TRP A 358 7.90 -25.08 -19.02
C TRP A 358 8.10 -23.57 -19.18
N ILE A 359 6.98 -22.84 -19.22
CA ILE A 359 6.90 -21.40 -19.05
C ILE A 359 6.13 -21.11 -17.78
N ALA A 360 6.51 -20.05 -17.07
CA ALA A 360 5.70 -19.53 -15.99
C ALA A 360 5.68 -17.99 -15.98
N VAL A 361 4.59 -17.42 -15.50
CA VAL A 361 4.43 -16.00 -15.23
C VAL A 361 4.18 -15.78 -13.75
N MET A 362 4.77 -14.74 -13.21
CA MET A 362 4.66 -14.40 -11.79
C MET A 362 4.53 -12.89 -11.64
N ASP A 363 3.69 -12.46 -10.71
CA ASP A 363 3.69 -11.06 -10.29
C ASP A 363 4.74 -10.80 -9.22
N GLY A 364 5.11 -9.54 -9.06
CA GLY A 364 6.13 -9.14 -8.11
C GLY A 364 6.01 -7.69 -7.76
N ASP A 365 6.33 -7.39 -6.50
CA ASP A 365 6.40 -6.04 -6.00
C ASP A 365 7.60 -5.86 -5.07
N ARG A 366 8.08 -4.63 -5.04
CA ARG A 366 9.15 -4.12 -4.17
C ARG A 366 8.63 -3.13 -3.13
N VAL A 367 7.34 -2.85 -3.11
CA VAL A 367 6.67 -2.01 -2.12
C VAL A 367 5.92 -2.92 -1.15
N PRO A 368 5.93 -2.65 0.17
CA PRO A 368 5.07 -3.38 1.09
C PRO A 368 3.60 -2.93 0.95
N SER A 369 2.67 -3.83 1.30
CA SER A 369 1.24 -3.48 1.29
C SER A 369 0.96 -2.33 2.27
N GLY A 370 0.16 -1.35 1.85
CA GLY A 370 -0.21 -0.20 2.68
C GLY A 370 0.91 0.82 2.89
N ASP A 371 1.99 0.76 2.10
CA ASP A 371 3.13 1.68 2.23
C ASP A 371 2.70 3.15 2.14
N SER A 372 1.88 3.54 1.16
CA SER A 372 1.42 4.93 1.02
C SER A 372 0.72 5.46 2.27
N THR A 373 -0.13 4.64 2.91
CA THR A 373 -0.81 4.97 4.16
C THR A 373 0.19 5.09 5.31
N ARG A 374 1.11 4.12 5.45
CA ARG A 374 2.12 4.12 6.50
C ARG A 374 3.02 5.36 6.40
N ARG A 375 3.50 5.67 5.20
CA ARG A 375 4.30 6.86 4.90
C ARG A 375 3.54 8.14 5.26
N SER A 376 2.29 8.25 4.83
CA SER A 376 1.45 9.40 5.16
C SER A 376 1.33 9.59 6.68
N ILE A 377 1.03 8.52 7.43
CA ILE A 377 0.94 8.56 8.90
C ILE A 377 2.27 8.98 9.53
N SER A 378 3.39 8.37 9.12
CA SER A 378 4.72 8.69 9.64
C SER A 378 5.13 10.13 9.34
N GLY A 379 4.82 10.61 8.14
CA GLY A 379 5.07 11.98 7.71
C GLY A 379 4.32 13.02 8.53
N TYR A 380 3.00 12.83 8.70
CA TYR A 380 2.18 13.72 9.52
C TYR A 380 2.54 13.67 11.00
N LEU A 381 2.90 12.49 11.53
CA LEU A 381 3.36 12.37 12.91
C LEU A 381 4.67 13.12 13.14
N GLY A 382 5.63 13.00 12.22
CA GLY A 382 6.87 13.78 12.25
C GLY A 382 6.59 15.29 12.23
N PHE A 383 5.71 15.73 11.34
CA PHE A 383 5.32 17.14 11.25
C PHE A 383 4.66 17.66 12.55
N LEU A 384 3.73 16.89 13.12
CA LEU A 384 3.06 17.23 14.37
C LEU A 384 4.05 17.30 15.54
N LEU A 385 4.98 16.34 15.65
CA LEU A 385 6.00 16.32 16.69
C LEU A 385 6.94 17.52 16.58
N ALA A 386 7.32 17.93 15.36
CA ALA A 386 8.11 19.15 15.16
C ALA A 386 7.36 20.40 15.66
N ILE A 387 6.06 20.54 15.36
CA ILE A 387 5.23 21.64 15.87
C ILE A 387 5.16 21.63 17.40
N VAL A 388 4.97 20.47 18.01
CA VAL A 388 4.91 20.33 19.47
C VAL A 388 6.23 20.75 20.11
N LEU A 389 7.38 20.33 19.56
CA LEU A 389 8.70 20.71 20.08
C LEU A 389 8.96 22.21 19.93
N VAL A 390 8.64 22.80 18.77
CA VAL A 390 8.76 24.26 18.55
C VAL A 390 7.87 25.03 19.54
N THR A 391 6.62 24.58 19.71
CA THR A 391 5.67 25.20 20.64
C THR A 391 6.15 25.09 22.07
N PHE A 392 6.71 23.93 22.46
CA PHE A 392 7.31 23.72 23.78
C PHE A 392 8.51 24.65 24.02
N VAL A 393 9.42 24.78 23.06
CA VAL A 393 10.56 25.70 23.16
C VAL A 393 10.08 27.15 23.26
N GLY A 394 9.16 27.56 22.39
CA GLY A 394 8.58 28.90 22.41
C GLY A 394 7.89 29.19 23.73
N PHE A 395 7.22 28.19 24.29
CA PHE A 395 6.60 28.27 25.60
C PHE A 395 7.64 28.45 26.71
N VAL A 396 8.65 27.57 26.81
CA VAL A 396 9.69 27.64 27.85
C VAL A 396 10.47 28.96 27.77
N LYS A 397 10.78 29.43 26.56
CA LYS A 397 11.47 30.71 26.32
C LYS A 397 10.58 31.94 26.49
N GLY A 398 9.29 31.77 26.74
CA GLY A 398 8.34 32.86 26.94
C GLY A 398 7.97 33.62 25.67
N ALA A 399 8.31 33.09 24.49
CA ALA A 399 7.83 33.60 23.21
C ALA A 399 6.34 33.28 23.02
N ILE A 400 5.90 32.11 23.49
CA ILE A 400 4.50 31.66 23.43
C ILE A 400 3.93 31.72 24.84
N ASN A 401 2.86 32.51 25.01
CA ASN A 401 2.13 32.59 26.26
C ASN A 401 0.92 31.67 26.20
N CYS A 402 0.93 30.59 27.00
CA CYS A 402 -0.29 29.86 27.33
C CYS A 402 -1.10 30.70 28.32
N TYR A 403 -1.79 31.72 27.82
CA TYR A 403 -2.66 32.55 28.64
C TYR A 403 -4.01 31.85 28.75
N ILE A 404 -4.30 31.20 29.88
CA ILE A 404 -5.68 30.90 30.26
C ILE A 404 -6.22 32.20 30.87
N PRO A 405 -7.13 32.94 30.20
CA PRO A 405 -7.56 34.24 30.69
C PRO A 405 -8.25 34.09 32.04
N PRO A 406 -7.84 34.85 33.08
CA PRO A 406 -8.62 34.97 34.29
C PRO A 406 -10.02 35.56 34.02
N SER A 407 -10.15 36.31 32.92
CA SER A 407 -11.37 37.02 32.50
C SER A 407 -12.49 36.13 31.98
N PHE A 408 -12.23 34.86 31.67
CA PHE A 408 -13.31 33.89 31.45
C PHE A 408 -14.05 33.53 32.75
N TRP A 409 -13.52 33.97 33.90
CA TRP A 409 -13.94 33.57 35.24
C TRP A 409 -14.08 34.76 36.21
N ALA A 410 -14.13 35.99 35.69
CA ALA A 410 -14.41 37.18 36.48
C ALA A 410 -15.94 37.34 36.62
N ALA A 411 -16.45 37.31 37.85
CA ALA A 411 -17.83 37.68 38.13
C ALA A 411 -18.06 39.17 37.76
N PRO A 412 -19.21 39.55 37.18
CA PRO A 412 -19.50 40.95 36.95
C PRO A 412 -19.55 41.67 38.29
N ALA A 413 -18.70 42.68 38.47
CA ALA A 413 -18.71 43.51 39.65
C ALA A 413 -19.86 44.52 39.56
N ARG A 414 -21.08 44.10 39.88
CA ARG A 414 -22.15 44.98 40.38
C ARG A 414 -23.16 44.14 41.14
N ARG A 415 -23.21 44.36 42.46
CA ARG A 415 -24.32 43.92 43.30
C ARG A 415 -25.60 44.56 42.76
N ASN A 416 -26.51 43.76 42.25
CA ASN A 416 -27.91 43.86 42.63
C ASN A 416 -28.60 42.50 42.42
N GLU A 417 -29.50 42.23 43.36
CA GLU A 417 -30.14 40.95 43.60
C GLU A 417 -30.89 40.42 42.37
N LEU A 418 -30.46 39.27 41.85
CA LEU A 418 -31.26 38.22 41.20
C LEU A 418 -30.33 37.25 40.47
N SER A 419 -29.72 36.31 41.20
CA SER A 419 -29.15 35.11 40.59
C SER A 419 -29.11 33.94 41.57
N ARG A 420 -30.30 33.56 42.06
CA ARG A 420 -30.59 32.12 42.18
C ARG A 420 -30.83 31.63 40.75
N ILE A 421 -30.38 30.41 40.45
CA ILE A 421 -30.37 29.72 39.13
C ILE A 421 -29.04 29.93 38.39
N VAL A 422 -28.07 29.01 38.56
CA VAL A 422 -27.43 28.16 37.52
C VAL A 422 -26.43 27.20 38.20
N PRO A 423 -26.41 25.88 37.90
CA PRO A 423 -25.39 24.92 38.36
C PRO A 423 -24.01 25.07 37.68
N VAL A 424 -23.60 26.29 37.30
CA VAL A 424 -22.32 26.60 36.64
C VAL A 424 -21.17 26.83 37.64
N TYR A 425 -21.49 27.04 38.92
CA TYR A 425 -20.51 27.46 39.93
C TYR A 425 -19.56 26.34 40.43
N ARG A 426 -19.98 25.07 40.41
CA ARG A 426 -19.15 23.93 40.89
C ARG A 426 -18.20 23.35 39.84
N PHE A 427 -18.57 23.33 38.55
CA PHE A 427 -17.70 22.89 37.46
C PHE A 427 -16.46 23.80 37.33
N ASN A 428 -16.67 25.08 37.58
CA ASN A 428 -15.70 26.16 37.54
C ASN A 428 -14.57 26.05 38.59
N GLN A 429 -14.85 25.59 39.81
CA GLN A 429 -13.83 25.53 40.87
C GLN A 429 -12.79 24.42 40.66
N LYS A 430 -13.20 23.24 40.14
CA LYS A 430 -12.25 22.17 39.76
C LYS A 430 -11.37 22.62 38.60
N VAL A 431 -11.98 23.16 37.54
CA VAL A 431 -11.24 23.70 36.37
C VAL A 431 -10.29 24.83 36.77
N ARG A 432 -10.68 25.71 37.71
CA ARG A 432 -9.82 26.75 38.27
C ARG A 432 -8.63 26.19 39.05
N ARG A 433 -8.82 25.14 39.87
CA ARG A 433 -7.73 24.44 40.57
C ARG A 433 -6.78 23.75 39.60
N TYR A 434 -7.30 23.12 38.54
CA TYR A 434 -6.46 22.54 37.50
C TYR A 434 -5.69 23.63 36.73
N SER A 435 -6.32 24.75 36.40
CA SER A 435 -5.69 25.86 35.67
C SER A 435 -4.59 26.56 36.50
N THR A 436 -4.81 26.78 37.80
CA THR A 436 -3.79 27.36 38.69
C THR A 436 -2.69 26.35 39.02
N SER A 437 -3.02 25.07 39.15
CA SER A 437 -2.04 23.98 39.28
C SER A 437 -1.14 23.95 38.04
N LEU A 438 -1.75 23.92 36.85
CA LEU A 438 -1.06 23.96 35.56
C LEU A 438 -0.19 25.22 35.45
N GLY A 439 -0.70 26.40 35.78
CA GLY A 439 0.08 27.65 35.80
C GLY A 439 1.30 27.62 36.73
N ARG A 440 1.22 26.95 37.88
CA ARG A 440 2.35 26.74 38.79
C ARG A 440 3.38 25.76 38.22
N TYR A 441 2.95 24.64 37.66
CA TYR A 441 3.85 23.71 36.96
C TYR A 441 4.56 24.40 35.80
N ILE A 442 3.82 25.17 35.00
CA ILE A 442 4.33 26.00 33.91
C ILE A 442 5.45 26.93 34.37
N THR A 443 5.22 27.67 35.45
CA THR A 443 6.19 28.65 35.96
C THR A 443 7.41 27.94 36.56
N ALA A 444 7.21 26.82 37.25
CA ALA A 444 8.29 26.00 37.79
C ALA A 444 9.17 25.39 36.69
N THR A 445 8.57 24.90 35.60
CA THR A 445 9.29 24.37 34.44
C THR A 445 10.13 25.44 33.76
N LYS A 446 9.58 26.66 33.56
CA LYS A 446 10.31 27.81 33.02
C LYS A 446 11.52 28.19 33.90
N ALA A 447 11.35 28.17 35.22
CA ALA A 447 12.42 28.50 36.15
C ALA A 447 13.55 27.44 36.15
N ARG A 448 13.20 26.15 36.01
CA ARG A 448 14.16 25.04 35.98
C ARG A 448 14.97 24.97 34.69
N LEU A 449 14.36 25.27 33.54
CA LEU A 449 14.97 25.19 32.21
C LEU A 449 15.62 26.51 31.76
N ASN A 450 16.28 27.21 32.67
CA ASN A 450 17.00 28.45 32.35
C ASN A 450 18.38 28.13 31.74
N GLU A 451 18.74 28.71 30.59
CA GLU A 451 19.95 28.42 29.79
C GLU A 451 21.30 28.72 30.48
N LYS A 452 21.28 29.13 31.75
CA LYS A 452 22.48 29.42 32.55
C LYS A 452 23.33 28.19 32.85
N THR A 453 22.74 26.99 32.86
CA THR A 453 23.47 25.75 33.13
C THR A 453 23.83 25.02 31.84
N TRP A 454 24.98 24.35 31.84
CA TRP A 454 25.41 23.52 30.71
C TRP A 454 24.41 22.39 30.41
N SER A 455 23.83 21.79 31.44
CA SER A 455 22.77 20.77 31.32
C SER A 455 21.53 21.29 30.57
N ASN A 456 21.09 22.53 30.83
CA ASN A 456 19.96 23.11 30.12
C ASN A 456 20.29 23.47 28.67
N LYS A 457 21.52 23.92 28.39
CA LYS A 457 21.99 24.12 27.00
C LYS A 457 21.98 22.80 26.22
N LEU A 458 22.51 21.73 26.81
CA LEU A 458 22.49 20.39 26.21
C LEU A 458 21.05 19.93 25.95
N PHE A 459 20.13 20.14 26.89
CA PHE A 459 18.72 19.82 26.72
C PHE A 459 18.10 20.53 25.50
N PHE A 460 18.29 21.84 25.34
CA PHE A 460 17.76 22.56 24.18
C PHE A 460 18.43 22.13 22.86
N CYS A 461 19.72 21.80 22.86
CA CYS A 461 20.38 21.22 21.70
C CYS A 461 19.74 19.89 21.28
N VAL A 462 19.45 19.00 22.25
CA VAL A 462 18.76 17.72 21.98
C VAL A 462 17.35 17.96 21.43
N ILE A 463 16.59 18.89 22.01
CA ILE A 463 15.25 19.23 21.51
C ILE A 463 15.31 19.79 20.07
N ALA A 464 16.29 20.63 19.77
CA ALA A 464 16.50 21.15 18.42
C ALA A 464 16.87 20.04 17.42
N LEU A 465 17.77 19.12 17.81
CA LEU A 465 18.12 17.95 16.99
C LEU A 465 16.91 17.06 16.73
N LEU A 466 16.09 16.81 17.75
CA LEU A 466 14.83 16.06 17.60
C LEU A 466 13.85 16.79 16.67
N GLY A 467 13.74 18.12 16.78
CA GLY A 467 12.92 18.93 15.87
C GLY A 467 13.39 18.80 14.41
N THR A 468 14.69 18.95 14.17
CA THR A 468 15.32 18.74 12.86
C THR A 468 15.06 17.33 12.32
N MET A 469 15.27 16.29 13.14
CA MET A 469 15.00 14.91 12.75
C MET A 469 13.53 14.70 12.34
N ASN A 470 12.59 15.28 13.09
CA ASN A 470 11.16 15.19 12.78
C ASN A 470 10.78 15.94 11.49
N VAL A 471 11.43 17.07 11.19
CA VAL A 471 11.29 17.76 9.90
C VAL A 471 11.81 16.88 8.76
N CYS A 472 12.99 16.25 8.93
CA CYS A 472 13.52 15.33 7.93
C CYS A 472 12.61 14.11 7.73
N ILE A 473 12.06 13.53 8.80
CA ILE A 473 11.08 12.43 8.74
C ILE A 473 9.83 12.87 7.96
N ALA A 474 9.28 14.05 8.27
CA ALA A 474 8.12 14.60 7.57
C ALA A 474 8.38 14.74 6.07
N VAL A 475 9.50 15.37 5.70
CA VAL A 475 9.89 15.56 4.30
C VAL A 475 10.13 14.21 3.61
N HIS A 476 10.87 13.30 4.24
CA HIS A 476 11.20 11.99 3.68
C HIS A 476 9.94 11.19 3.33
N PHE A 477 8.98 11.11 4.26
CA PHE A 477 7.80 10.27 4.05
C PHE A 477 6.69 10.93 3.24
N LEU A 478 6.53 12.25 3.32
CA LEU A 478 5.51 12.98 2.56
C LEU A 478 5.93 13.28 1.12
N LEU A 479 7.22 13.55 0.88
CA LEU A 479 7.72 13.98 -0.42
C LEU A 479 8.67 12.97 -1.07
N GLY A 480 9.19 11.99 -0.33
CA GLY A 480 9.93 10.89 -0.92
C GLY A 480 9.01 9.87 -1.58
N GLY A 481 9.56 9.13 -2.55
CA GLY A 481 8.87 7.98 -3.14
C GLY A 481 9.02 6.70 -2.32
N ASN A 482 8.34 5.65 -2.76
CA ASN A 482 8.29 4.34 -2.10
C ASN A 482 9.44 3.41 -2.55
N GLY A 483 10.42 3.94 -3.27
CA GLY A 483 11.52 3.16 -3.84
C GLY A 483 11.17 2.52 -5.19
N THR A 484 9.98 2.78 -5.75
CA THR A 484 9.61 2.28 -7.10
C THR A 484 10.22 3.09 -8.22
N GLU A 485 10.57 4.32 -7.92
CA GLU A 485 11.33 5.20 -8.77
C GLU A 485 12.82 4.81 -8.86
N GLU A 486 13.32 4.01 -7.93
CA GLU A 486 14.71 3.53 -7.95
C GLU A 486 14.93 2.59 -9.14
N ALA A 487 16.01 2.80 -9.89
CA ALA A 487 16.35 1.95 -11.02
C ALA A 487 16.72 0.52 -10.56
N TYR A 488 16.34 -0.49 -11.35
CA TYR A 488 16.77 -1.86 -11.15
C TYR A 488 18.29 -1.95 -11.30
N THR A 489 19.03 -1.94 -10.18
CA THR A 489 20.50 -2.00 -10.23
C THR A 489 20.93 -3.41 -10.64
N HIS A 490 21.66 -3.52 -11.75
CA HIS A 490 22.41 -4.73 -12.08
C HIS A 490 23.76 -4.63 -11.38
N GLN A 491 23.95 -5.38 -10.29
CA GLN A 491 25.30 -5.64 -9.79
C GLN A 491 25.84 -6.84 -10.56
N ASP A 492 26.77 -6.57 -11.47
CA ASP A 492 27.61 -7.63 -12.02
C ASP A 492 28.32 -8.32 -10.86
N ALA A 493 27.97 -9.58 -10.60
CA ALA A 493 28.63 -10.42 -9.60
C ALA A 493 30.09 -10.79 -9.97
N SER A 494 30.73 -10.03 -10.86
CA SER A 494 32.11 -10.24 -11.35
C SER A 494 33.13 -9.24 -10.79
N ARG A 495 32.75 -8.34 -9.84
CA ARG A 495 33.68 -7.34 -9.27
C ARG A 495 33.97 -7.46 -7.77
N SER A 496 33.56 -8.53 -7.08
CA SER A 496 33.98 -8.80 -5.70
C SER A 496 35.07 -9.87 -5.60
N GLY A 497 36.09 -9.75 -6.45
CA GLY A 497 37.24 -10.66 -6.47
C GLY A 497 38.49 -9.94 -7.01
N ARG A 498 39.01 -8.98 -6.25
CA ARG A 498 40.42 -8.60 -6.23
C ARG A 498 40.83 -8.17 -4.84
#